data_AF-A0AAW0H0I5-F1
#
_entry.id   AF-A0AAW0H0I5-F1
#
_cell.length_a   1.000
_cell.length_b   1.000
_cell.length_c   1.000
_cell.angle_alpha   90.00
_cell.angle_beta   90.00
_cell.angle_gamma   90.00
#
_symmetry.space_group_name_H-M   'P 1'
#
loop_
_entity.id
_entity.type
_entity.pdbx_description
1 polymer ?
#
loop_
_entity_poly.entity_id
_entity_poly.type
_entity_poly.pdbx_seq_one_letter_code
_entity_poly.pdbx_strand_id
1 'polypeptide(L)'
;MSLPECWGHRGASATFPENTLASFEAAIREGADGIESDVHVSADDVVVMFHDPALNRTTNGAGLIRELKWHGENGMEHLRTVKQPAQAIPTFLETVSMLMKPENRHVKFNVDVKAQNDPARLFKLMHNIISSYDNWETELAPRIVLGLWHPTFIPHAQAVLPYLRRSYIGDDLAIARKYFWSNVDVFSMRFAVLATASGEKFRKDCQSTGKKLMVWTVNEPDHMIEAARWSVDVIITDVPKKWLDLRSAMQTDYKKVTARSSRLFLWTDWQFYSPFQIFERQATHRDLEIAAGPFSAVDMSVSAPLVGATEA
;
A
#
# COMPACT_ATOMS: atom_id res chain seq x y z
N MET A 1 -6.82 17.49 18.01
CA MET A 1 -7.09 16.29 17.20
C MET A 1 -6.08 16.29 16.08
N SER A 2 -5.26 15.23 15.93
CA SER A 2 -4.38 15.12 14.76
C SER A 2 -5.23 14.77 13.56
N LEU A 3 -5.05 15.47 12.44
CA LEU A 3 -5.66 15.07 11.17
C LEU A 3 -4.83 13.96 10.51
N PRO A 4 -5.43 13.15 9.64
CA PRO A 4 -4.72 12.08 8.95
C PRO A 4 -3.51 12.58 8.15
N GLU A 5 -2.47 11.74 8.09
CA GLU A 5 -1.37 11.90 7.15
C GLU A 5 -1.88 11.76 5.69
N CYS A 6 -1.15 12.37 4.76
CA CYS A 6 -1.42 12.30 3.33
C CYS A 6 -0.41 11.38 2.67
N TRP A 7 -0.85 10.20 2.22
CA TRP A 7 0.01 9.28 1.48
C TRP A 7 -0.45 9.19 0.02
N GLY A 8 0.47 9.39 -0.92
CA GLY A 8 0.17 9.33 -2.36
C GLY A 8 0.05 7.89 -2.86
N HIS A 9 -1.16 7.49 -3.26
CA HIS A 9 -1.44 6.17 -3.83
C HIS A 9 -0.74 6.04 -5.19
N ARG A 10 0.30 5.20 -5.25
CA ARG A 10 1.19 5.08 -6.41
C ARG A 10 1.83 6.44 -6.80
N GLY A 11 2.04 7.29 -5.80
CA GLY A 11 2.45 8.70 -5.93
C GLY A 11 1.27 9.67 -6.17
N ALA A 12 1.48 10.72 -6.96
CA ALA A 12 0.43 11.62 -7.43
C ALA A 12 -0.21 11.07 -8.73
N SER A 13 -0.78 9.87 -8.64
CA SER A 13 -1.21 9.05 -9.79
C SER A 13 -2.35 9.67 -10.61
N ALA A 14 -3.12 10.61 -10.04
CA ALA A 14 -4.11 11.35 -10.82
C ALA A 14 -3.46 12.24 -11.88
N THR A 15 -2.33 12.88 -11.56
CA THR A 15 -1.64 13.84 -12.44
C THR A 15 -0.50 13.21 -13.22
N PHE A 16 0.24 12.27 -12.63
CA PHE A 16 1.36 11.55 -13.26
C PHE A 16 1.00 10.09 -13.57
N PRO A 17 1.77 9.38 -14.41
CA PRO A 17 1.63 7.93 -14.53
C PRO A 17 1.92 7.23 -13.19
N GLU A 18 1.00 6.37 -12.76
CA GLU A 18 1.10 5.63 -11.49
C GLU A 18 2.41 4.82 -11.39
N ASN A 19 2.92 4.64 -10.18
CA ASN A 19 4.11 3.84 -9.89
C ASN A 19 5.33 4.28 -10.73
N THR A 20 5.63 5.58 -10.75
CA THR A 20 6.80 6.16 -11.41
C THR A 20 7.55 7.09 -10.47
N LEU A 21 8.87 7.25 -10.66
CA LEU A 21 9.65 8.21 -9.85
C LEU A 21 9.07 9.63 -9.97
N ALA A 22 8.63 10.03 -11.16
CA ALA A 22 7.98 11.33 -11.36
C ALA A 22 6.69 11.48 -10.53
N SER A 23 5.86 10.42 -10.45
CA SER A 23 4.66 10.42 -9.61
C SER A 23 4.99 10.51 -8.12
N PHE A 24 6.01 9.78 -7.66
CA PHE A 24 6.44 9.82 -6.27
C PHE A 24 7.03 11.19 -5.90
N GLU A 25 7.96 11.72 -6.71
CA GLU A 25 8.56 13.03 -6.50
C GLU A 25 7.52 14.16 -6.55
N ALA A 26 6.49 14.03 -7.39
CA ALA A 26 5.38 14.98 -7.42
C ALA A 26 4.60 14.97 -6.10
N ALA A 27 4.23 13.79 -5.58
CA ALA A 27 3.53 13.70 -4.30
C ALA A 27 4.36 14.29 -3.14
N ILE A 28 5.66 13.99 -3.10
CA ILE A 28 6.59 14.54 -2.09
C ILE A 28 6.65 16.07 -2.20
N ARG A 29 6.77 16.62 -3.42
CA ARG A 29 6.80 18.06 -3.67
C ARG A 29 5.51 18.77 -3.29
N GLU A 30 4.37 18.09 -3.43
CA GLU A 30 3.07 18.60 -2.96
C GLU A 30 2.97 18.67 -1.44
N GLY A 31 3.82 17.93 -0.71
CA GLY A 31 3.87 17.88 0.75
C GLY A 31 3.25 16.61 1.35
N ALA A 32 3.17 15.52 0.58
CA ALA A 32 2.72 14.24 1.10
C ALA A 32 3.66 13.74 2.21
N ASP A 33 3.08 13.23 3.30
CA ASP A 33 3.83 12.67 4.43
C ASP A 33 4.40 11.28 4.10
N GLY A 34 3.86 10.64 3.07
CA GLY A 34 4.31 9.35 2.58
C GLY A 34 3.88 9.07 1.14
N ILE A 35 4.39 7.98 0.60
CA ILE A 35 3.97 7.40 -0.68
C ILE A 35 3.57 5.95 -0.46
N GLU A 36 2.67 5.45 -1.29
CA GLU A 36 2.32 4.05 -1.39
C GLU A 36 2.71 3.56 -2.79
N SER A 37 3.18 2.32 -2.88
CA SER A 37 3.44 1.65 -4.16
C SER A 37 3.35 0.14 -4.00
N ASP A 38 3.23 -0.53 -5.13
CA ASP A 38 3.06 -1.98 -5.26
C ASP A 38 4.33 -2.65 -5.77
N VAL A 39 4.59 -3.90 -5.38
CA VAL A 39 5.79 -4.62 -5.81
C VAL A 39 5.52 -5.95 -6.51
N HIS A 40 6.29 -6.21 -7.58
CA HIS A 40 6.45 -7.51 -8.24
C HIS A 40 7.93 -7.83 -8.44
N VAL A 41 8.25 -9.10 -8.65
CA VAL A 41 9.60 -9.56 -8.99
C VAL A 41 9.66 -10.05 -10.44
N SER A 42 10.64 -9.59 -11.21
CA SER A 42 10.92 -10.06 -12.57
C SER A 42 11.45 -11.50 -12.60
N ALA A 43 11.59 -12.09 -13.78
CA ALA A 43 12.19 -13.42 -13.96
C ALA A 43 13.69 -13.48 -13.57
N ASP A 44 14.38 -12.34 -13.56
CA ASP A 44 15.81 -12.16 -13.24
C ASP A 44 16.03 -11.37 -11.94
N ASP A 45 15.14 -11.54 -10.97
CA ASP A 45 15.28 -11.09 -9.57
C ASP A 45 15.30 -9.57 -9.34
N VAL A 46 14.75 -8.78 -10.27
CA VAL A 46 14.57 -7.34 -10.07
C VAL A 46 13.19 -7.06 -9.49
N VAL A 47 13.17 -6.40 -8.32
CA VAL A 47 11.92 -5.93 -7.70
C VAL A 47 11.50 -4.62 -8.37
N VAL A 48 10.30 -4.57 -8.94
CA VAL A 48 9.78 -3.44 -9.71
C VAL A 48 8.53 -2.85 -9.07
N MET A 49 8.36 -1.53 -9.17
CA MET A 49 7.21 -0.80 -8.64
C MET A 49 6.08 -0.87 -9.67
N PHE A 50 5.08 -1.72 -9.43
CA PHE A 50 4.01 -1.95 -10.39
C PHE A 50 2.77 -2.59 -9.76
N HIS A 51 1.57 -2.16 -10.14
CA HIS A 51 0.35 -2.64 -9.50
C HIS A 51 -0.09 -4.01 -10.00
N ASP A 52 -0.34 -4.14 -11.29
CA ASP A 52 -0.90 -5.36 -11.87
C ASP A 52 0.19 -6.42 -12.06
N PRO A 53 -0.15 -7.72 -12.04
CA PRO A 53 0.82 -8.76 -12.38
C PRO A 53 1.26 -8.71 -13.86
N ALA A 54 0.52 -7.99 -14.71
CA ALA A 54 0.75 -7.86 -16.15
C ALA A 54 1.01 -6.42 -16.58
N LEU A 55 1.89 -6.23 -17.55
CA LEU A 55 2.33 -4.91 -18.05
C LEU A 55 1.29 -4.12 -18.85
N ASN A 56 0.26 -4.82 -19.34
CA ASN A 56 -0.60 -4.39 -20.45
C ASN A 56 -1.37 -3.10 -20.20
N ARG A 57 -1.81 -2.83 -18.96
CA ARG A 57 -2.73 -1.72 -18.68
C ARG A 57 -2.05 -0.37 -18.76
N THR A 58 -0.80 -0.26 -18.27
CA THR A 58 -0.16 1.04 -18.01
C THR A 58 1.12 1.26 -18.80
N THR A 59 1.59 0.28 -19.56
CA THR A 59 2.83 0.38 -20.35
C THR A 59 2.62 0.04 -21.81
N ASN A 60 3.62 0.35 -22.64
CA ASN A 60 3.69 -0.07 -24.03
C ASN A 60 4.13 -1.54 -24.21
N GLY A 61 4.30 -2.29 -23.12
CA GLY A 61 4.62 -3.72 -23.13
C GLY A 61 3.43 -4.61 -22.80
N ALA A 62 3.64 -5.93 -22.85
CA ALA A 62 2.63 -6.93 -22.52
C ALA A 62 3.27 -8.15 -21.86
N GLY A 63 2.46 -8.92 -21.11
CA GLY A 63 2.90 -10.15 -20.45
C GLY A 63 3.01 -10.03 -18.94
N LEU A 64 3.22 -11.17 -18.28
CA LEU A 64 3.32 -11.26 -16.82
C LEU A 64 4.73 -10.89 -16.36
N ILE A 65 4.84 -9.98 -15.40
CA ILE A 65 6.13 -9.46 -14.90
C ILE A 65 7.04 -10.60 -14.43
N ARG A 66 6.47 -11.57 -13.70
CA ARG A 66 7.20 -12.74 -13.16
C ARG A 66 7.82 -13.65 -14.24
N GLU A 67 7.39 -13.53 -15.49
CA GLU A 67 7.83 -14.35 -16.63
C GLU A 67 8.81 -13.62 -17.55
N LEU A 68 9.03 -12.32 -17.32
CA LEU A 68 9.83 -11.45 -18.15
C LEU A 68 11.10 -11.01 -17.42
N LYS A 69 12.20 -10.89 -18.17
CA LYS A 69 13.45 -10.32 -17.64
C LYS A 69 13.38 -8.80 -17.61
N TRP A 70 13.93 -8.23 -16.55
CA TRP A 70 14.13 -6.79 -16.44
C TRP A 70 15.25 -6.33 -17.37
N HIS A 71 16.37 -7.06 -17.39
CA HIS A 71 17.55 -6.69 -18.16
C HIS A 71 17.59 -7.32 -19.56
N GLY A 72 18.31 -6.65 -20.46
CA GLY A 72 18.70 -7.18 -21.77
C GLY A 72 18.10 -6.37 -22.93
N GLU A 73 18.41 -6.79 -24.15
CA GLU A 73 17.98 -6.08 -25.38
C GLU A 73 16.45 -5.89 -25.44
N ASN A 74 15.69 -6.90 -24.99
CA ASN A 74 14.23 -6.87 -24.91
C ASN A 74 13.73 -6.79 -23.45
N GLY A 75 14.58 -6.29 -22.53
CA GLY A 75 14.28 -6.19 -21.11
C GLY A 75 13.18 -5.17 -20.80
N MET A 76 12.47 -5.38 -19.70
CA MET A 76 11.42 -4.45 -19.24
C MET A 76 11.96 -3.03 -18.93
N GLU A 77 13.27 -2.85 -18.71
CA GLU A 77 13.92 -1.54 -18.48
C GLU A 77 13.70 -0.53 -19.63
N HIS A 78 13.41 -1.02 -20.84
CA HIS A 78 13.13 -0.19 -22.02
C HIS A 78 11.66 0.24 -22.15
N LEU A 79 10.76 -0.36 -21.37
CA LEU A 79 9.33 -0.07 -21.44
C LEU A 79 9.01 1.31 -20.86
N ARG A 80 7.92 1.89 -21.36
CA ARG A 80 7.45 3.21 -20.93
C ARG A 80 5.96 3.19 -20.64
N THR A 81 5.56 4.03 -19.69
CA THR A 81 4.14 4.23 -19.37
C THR A 81 3.38 4.81 -20.57
N VAL A 82 2.13 4.39 -20.75
CA VAL A 82 1.26 4.91 -21.83
C VAL A 82 0.70 6.31 -21.49
N LYS A 83 0.48 6.58 -20.20
CA LYS A 83 0.09 7.91 -19.73
C LYS A 83 1.28 8.86 -19.85
N GLN A 84 1.00 10.09 -20.29
CA GLN A 84 2.01 11.14 -20.44
C GLN A 84 2.24 11.91 -19.13
N PRO A 85 3.46 12.43 -18.90
CA PRO A 85 4.66 12.20 -19.70
C PRO A 85 5.15 10.75 -19.57
N ALA A 86 5.49 10.08 -20.66
CA ALA A 86 5.93 8.69 -20.63
C ALA A 86 7.16 8.50 -19.72
N GLN A 87 7.07 7.61 -18.73
CA GLN A 87 8.11 7.34 -17.74
C GLN A 87 8.59 5.89 -17.83
N ALA A 88 9.79 5.61 -17.31
CA ALA A 88 10.23 4.25 -17.03
C ALA A 88 9.51 3.66 -15.81
N ILE A 89 9.46 2.32 -15.73
CA ILE A 89 9.03 1.61 -14.52
C ILE A 89 10.17 1.73 -13.49
N PRO A 90 9.94 2.22 -12.26
CA PRO A 90 10.97 2.24 -11.24
C PRO A 90 11.22 0.84 -10.68
N THR A 91 12.47 0.57 -10.34
CA THR A 91 12.83 -0.54 -9.46
C THR A 91 12.64 -0.15 -7.99
N PHE A 92 12.58 -1.16 -7.11
CA PHE A 92 12.59 -0.93 -5.66
C PHE A 92 13.89 -0.26 -5.23
N LEU A 93 15.01 -0.63 -5.87
CA LEU A 93 16.32 -0.02 -5.64
C LEU A 93 16.27 1.49 -5.92
N GLU A 94 15.78 1.91 -7.09
CA GLU A 94 15.67 3.33 -7.44
C GLU A 94 14.73 4.09 -6.50
N THR A 95 13.63 3.45 -6.08
CA THR A 95 12.70 4.04 -5.10
C THR A 95 13.36 4.21 -3.74
N VAL A 96 14.11 3.23 -3.26
CA VAL A 96 14.90 3.34 -2.02
C VAL A 96 15.97 4.41 -2.14
N SER A 97 16.71 4.48 -3.26
CA SER A 97 17.68 5.54 -3.55
C SER A 97 17.03 6.93 -3.41
N MET A 98 15.85 7.11 -3.99
CA MET A 98 15.09 8.35 -3.92
C MET A 98 14.69 8.68 -2.47
N LEU A 99 14.20 7.70 -1.70
CA LEU A 99 13.80 7.87 -0.30
C LEU A 99 14.98 8.14 0.64
N MET A 100 16.20 7.76 0.27
CA MET A 100 17.42 7.97 1.06
C MET A 100 18.08 9.34 0.84
N LYS A 101 17.67 10.09 -0.19
CA LYS A 101 18.09 11.48 -0.40
C LYS A 101 17.73 12.33 0.84
N PRO A 102 18.63 13.20 1.34
CA PRO A 102 18.39 13.98 2.56
C PRO A 102 17.06 14.73 2.59
N GLU A 103 16.67 15.32 1.47
CA GLU A 103 15.42 16.06 1.30
C GLU A 103 14.17 15.17 1.45
N ASN A 104 14.28 13.85 1.23
CA ASN A 104 13.16 12.90 1.25
C ASN A 104 13.12 12.05 2.53
N ARG A 105 14.02 12.26 3.49
CA ARG A 105 14.08 11.46 4.73
C ARG A 105 12.87 11.61 5.64
N HIS A 106 12.04 12.64 5.42
CA HIS A 106 10.78 12.82 6.14
C HIS A 106 9.64 11.94 5.60
N VAL A 107 9.79 11.37 4.40
CA VAL A 107 8.72 10.66 3.67
C VAL A 107 8.64 9.20 4.12
N LYS A 108 7.44 8.73 4.44
CA LYS A 108 7.15 7.31 4.72
C LYS A 108 6.82 6.54 3.45
N PHE A 109 6.99 5.22 3.49
CA PHE A 109 6.74 4.36 2.34
C PHE A 109 5.88 3.15 2.71
N ASN A 110 4.67 3.08 2.17
CA ASN A 110 3.87 1.85 2.17
C ASN A 110 4.23 1.01 0.96
N VAL A 111 4.57 -0.25 1.18
CA VAL A 111 4.89 -1.20 0.12
C VAL A 111 3.83 -2.28 0.10
N ASP A 112 2.93 -2.23 -0.86
CA ASP A 112 1.88 -3.20 -1.07
C ASP A 112 2.44 -4.47 -1.74
N VAL A 113 2.55 -5.53 -0.95
CA VAL A 113 3.10 -6.82 -1.36
C VAL A 113 2.01 -7.63 -2.06
N LYS A 114 2.08 -7.71 -3.38
CA LYS A 114 1.10 -8.45 -4.17
C LYS A 114 1.19 -9.95 -3.91
N ALA A 115 0.02 -10.59 -3.75
CA ALA A 115 -0.10 -11.99 -3.31
C ALA A 115 0.46 -13.01 -4.31
N GLN A 116 0.70 -12.62 -5.56
CA GLN A 116 1.29 -13.45 -6.61
C GLN A 116 2.80 -13.65 -6.46
N ASN A 117 3.47 -12.88 -5.59
CA ASN A 117 4.89 -13.02 -5.34
C ASN A 117 5.19 -14.25 -4.48
N ASP A 118 6.36 -14.86 -4.70
CA ASP A 118 6.94 -15.77 -3.71
C ASP A 118 7.47 -14.94 -2.52
N PRO A 119 6.95 -15.13 -1.29
CA PRO A 119 7.30 -14.28 -0.15
C PRO A 119 8.76 -14.43 0.28
N ALA A 120 9.32 -15.64 0.20
CA ALA A 120 10.70 -15.88 0.61
C ALA A 120 11.68 -15.19 -0.35
N ARG A 121 11.44 -15.32 -1.66
CA ARG A 121 12.21 -14.69 -2.72
C ARG A 121 12.12 -13.17 -2.64
N LEU A 122 10.90 -12.62 -2.64
CA LEU A 122 10.69 -11.17 -2.62
C LEU A 122 11.33 -10.52 -1.39
N PHE A 123 11.07 -11.04 -0.18
CA PHE A 123 11.58 -10.42 1.03
C PHE A 123 13.10 -10.51 1.16
N LYS A 124 13.72 -11.58 0.65
CA LYS A 124 15.19 -11.66 0.57
C LYS A 124 15.76 -10.59 -0.34
N LEU A 125 15.17 -10.37 -1.52
CA LEU A 125 15.60 -9.32 -2.44
C LEU A 125 15.42 -7.92 -1.84
N MET A 126 14.26 -7.66 -1.20
CA MET A 126 14.02 -6.40 -0.49
C MET A 126 14.99 -6.19 0.66
N HIS A 127 15.28 -7.23 1.46
CA HIS A 127 16.25 -7.17 2.54
C HIS A 127 17.62 -6.75 2.00
N ASN A 128 18.12 -7.43 0.97
CA ASN A 128 19.42 -7.13 0.37
C ASN A 128 19.51 -5.69 -0.13
N ILE A 129 18.42 -5.16 -0.73
CA ILE A 129 18.38 -3.77 -1.18
C ILE A 129 18.39 -2.81 0.01
N ILE A 130 17.54 -3.04 1.01
CA ILE A 130 17.43 -2.15 2.19
C ILE A 130 18.75 -2.13 2.96
N SER A 131 19.33 -3.30 3.24
CA SER A 131 20.53 -3.43 4.06
C SER A 131 21.82 -3.02 3.33
N SER A 132 21.75 -2.76 2.02
CA SER A 132 22.88 -2.22 1.24
C SER A 132 23.16 -0.73 1.51
N TYR A 133 22.24 0.00 2.15
CA TYR A 133 22.41 1.42 2.45
C TYR A 133 22.95 1.67 3.86
N ASP A 134 23.87 2.62 4.02
CA ASP A 134 24.34 3.03 5.36
C ASP A 134 23.19 3.57 6.22
N ASN A 135 23.22 3.25 7.52
CA ASN A 135 22.23 3.69 8.51
C ASN A 135 20.78 3.29 8.18
N TRP A 136 20.57 2.28 7.31
CA TRP A 136 19.23 1.86 6.90
C TRP A 136 18.31 1.55 8.09
N GLU A 137 18.85 1.03 9.19
CA GLU A 137 18.12 0.66 10.41
C GLU A 137 17.45 1.87 11.09
N THR A 138 18.05 3.05 10.96
CA THR A 138 17.60 4.28 11.62
C THR A 138 16.97 5.26 10.64
N GLU A 139 17.49 5.35 9.42
CA GLU A 139 17.09 6.34 8.42
C GLU A 139 16.09 5.81 7.39
N LEU A 140 15.94 4.49 7.21
CA LEU A 140 15.07 3.89 6.19
C LEU A 140 14.00 2.97 6.76
N ALA A 141 14.40 1.90 7.43
CA ALA A 141 13.51 0.86 7.95
C ALA A 141 12.34 1.41 8.79
N PRO A 142 12.52 2.39 9.69
CA PRO A 142 11.41 2.93 10.48
C PRO A 142 10.32 3.59 9.64
N ARG A 143 10.61 3.97 8.39
CA ARG A 143 9.71 4.66 7.47
C ARG A 143 8.95 3.73 6.54
N ILE A 144 9.36 2.46 6.44
CA ILE A 144 8.74 1.48 5.55
C ILE A 144 7.67 0.68 6.31
N VAL A 145 6.49 0.55 5.68
CA VAL A 145 5.39 -0.31 6.13
C VAL A 145 5.10 -1.35 5.03
N LEU A 146 5.12 -2.64 5.37
CA LEU A 146 4.80 -3.72 4.46
C LEU A 146 3.29 -4.01 4.48
N GLY A 147 2.59 -3.76 3.38
CA GLY A 147 1.19 -4.11 3.17
C GLY A 147 1.04 -5.56 2.73
N LEU A 148 0.49 -6.40 3.60
CA LEU A 148 0.28 -7.83 3.34
C LEU A 148 -1.20 -8.12 3.07
N TRP A 149 -1.49 -8.70 1.90
CA TRP A 149 -2.84 -9.10 1.50
C TRP A 149 -3.24 -10.49 2.02
N HIS A 150 -2.27 -11.39 2.18
CA HIS A 150 -2.52 -12.79 2.53
C HIS A 150 -1.64 -13.25 3.71
N PRO A 151 -2.19 -13.99 4.69
CA PRO A 151 -1.47 -14.30 5.93
C PRO A 151 -0.28 -15.25 5.76
N THR A 152 -0.19 -15.98 4.63
CA THR A 152 1.00 -16.78 4.30
C THR A 152 2.28 -15.94 4.23
N PHE A 153 2.18 -14.63 4.00
CA PHE A 153 3.33 -13.73 3.96
C PHE A 153 3.85 -13.36 5.36
N ILE A 154 3.02 -13.49 6.41
CA ILE A 154 3.39 -13.04 7.77
C ILE A 154 4.66 -13.73 8.28
N PRO A 155 4.77 -15.07 8.28
CA PRO A 155 5.95 -15.73 8.85
C PRO A 155 7.23 -15.37 8.10
N HIS A 156 7.17 -15.21 6.77
CA HIS A 156 8.32 -14.78 5.97
C HIS A 156 8.71 -13.32 6.25
N ALA A 157 7.73 -12.41 6.38
CA ALA A 157 8.00 -11.03 6.72
C ALA A 157 8.62 -10.90 8.12
N GLN A 158 8.15 -11.68 9.09
CA GLN A 158 8.73 -11.74 10.44
C GLN A 158 10.15 -12.31 10.44
N ALA A 159 10.43 -13.32 9.62
CA ALA A 159 11.74 -13.96 9.56
C ALA A 159 12.79 -13.10 8.84
N VAL A 160 12.44 -12.50 7.69
CA VAL A 160 13.41 -11.84 6.79
C VAL A 160 13.45 -10.32 6.98
N LEU A 161 12.31 -9.71 7.32
CA LEU A 161 12.16 -8.26 7.50
C LEU A 161 11.59 -7.92 8.90
N PRO A 162 12.14 -8.47 10.00
CA PRO A 162 11.58 -8.29 11.34
C PRO A 162 11.48 -6.82 11.74
N TYR A 163 12.42 -6.01 11.27
CA TYR A 163 12.57 -4.59 11.53
C TYR A 163 11.54 -3.70 10.83
N LEU A 164 10.83 -4.21 9.82
CA LEU A 164 9.79 -3.45 9.13
C LEU A 164 8.46 -3.52 9.87
N ARG A 165 7.74 -2.41 9.91
CA ARG A 165 6.34 -2.41 10.33
C ARG A 165 5.52 -3.15 9.28
N ARG A 166 4.49 -3.85 9.72
CA ARG A 166 3.59 -4.63 8.86
C ARG A 166 2.18 -4.08 8.97
N SER A 167 1.45 -4.10 7.87
CA SER A 167 0.03 -3.82 7.80
C SER A 167 -0.72 -4.97 7.15
N TYR A 168 -1.98 -5.17 7.56
CA TYR A 168 -2.93 -5.90 6.73
C TYR A 168 -3.52 -4.92 5.74
N ILE A 169 -3.43 -5.23 4.46
CA ILE A 169 -4.17 -4.51 3.43
C ILE A 169 -5.29 -5.38 2.86
N GLY A 170 -6.49 -4.83 2.79
CA GLY A 170 -7.62 -5.52 2.18
C GLY A 170 -8.98 -4.91 2.52
N ASP A 171 -10.02 -5.70 2.28
CA ASP A 171 -11.41 -5.30 2.48
C ASP A 171 -12.23 -6.33 3.28
N ASP A 172 -11.59 -7.33 3.88
CA ASP A 172 -12.24 -8.34 4.71
C ASP A 172 -11.92 -8.16 6.21
N LEU A 173 -12.90 -7.65 6.96
CA LEU A 173 -12.78 -7.44 8.41
C LEU A 173 -12.65 -8.74 9.21
N ALA A 174 -13.15 -9.87 8.70
CA ALA A 174 -13.02 -11.16 9.36
C ALA A 174 -11.61 -11.73 9.18
N ILE A 175 -11.03 -11.61 7.98
CA ILE A 175 -9.62 -11.95 7.74
C ILE A 175 -8.69 -11.09 8.60
N ALA A 176 -8.93 -9.77 8.62
CA ALA A 176 -8.17 -8.83 9.46
C ALA A 176 -8.13 -9.28 10.93
N ARG A 177 -9.29 -9.63 11.49
CA ARG A 177 -9.42 -10.05 12.89
C ARG A 177 -8.80 -11.41 13.15
N LYS A 178 -9.02 -12.38 12.26
CA LYS A 178 -8.61 -13.78 12.47
C LYS A 178 -7.11 -13.95 12.34
N TYR A 179 -6.50 -13.37 11.31
CA TYR A 179 -5.11 -13.68 10.96
C TYR A 179 -4.14 -12.54 11.28
N PHE A 180 -4.56 -11.28 11.18
CA PHE A 180 -3.65 -10.15 11.22
C PHE A 180 -3.65 -9.42 12.56
N TRP A 181 -4.72 -9.47 13.35
CA TRP A 181 -4.87 -8.66 14.56
C TRP A 181 -3.72 -8.73 15.56
N SER A 182 -3.17 -9.93 15.78
CA SER A 182 -2.01 -10.15 16.65
C SER A 182 -0.66 -9.99 15.95
N ASN A 183 -0.63 -9.88 14.61
CA ASN A 183 0.58 -9.95 13.79
C ASN A 183 0.98 -8.62 13.15
N VAL A 184 0.08 -7.64 13.11
CA VAL A 184 0.31 -6.31 12.51
C VAL A 184 -0.10 -5.18 13.45
N ASP A 185 0.53 -4.02 13.30
CA ASP A 185 0.19 -2.82 14.08
C ASP A 185 -0.71 -1.85 13.32
N VAL A 186 -0.86 -2.10 12.02
CA VAL A 186 -1.51 -1.21 11.07
C VAL A 186 -2.54 -2.00 10.25
N PHE A 187 -3.70 -1.41 10.03
CA PHE A 187 -4.69 -1.89 9.07
C PHE A 187 -4.85 -0.86 7.95
N SER A 188 -4.61 -1.27 6.71
CA SER A 188 -4.83 -0.49 5.50
C SER A 188 -6.11 -0.98 4.82
N MET A 189 -7.23 -0.35 5.10
CA MET A 189 -8.55 -0.87 4.75
C MET A 189 -9.21 -0.07 3.63
N ARG A 190 -9.95 -0.76 2.76
CA ARG A 190 -10.81 -0.09 1.79
C ARG A 190 -11.85 0.80 2.49
N PHE A 191 -12.04 2.03 2.01
CA PHE A 191 -12.92 3.02 2.65
C PHE A 191 -14.36 2.51 2.87
N ALA A 192 -14.95 1.90 1.85
CA ALA A 192 -16.35 1.46 1.87
C ALA A 192 -16.64 0.45 2.99
N VAL A 193 -15.73 -0.50 3.25
CA VAL A 193 -15.96 -1.53 4.27
C VAL A 193 -15.93 -0.98 5.68
N LEU A 194 -15.16 0.10 5.88
CA LEU A 194 -15.17 0.85 7.14
C LEU A 194 -16.48 1.62 7.32
N ALA A 195 -17.12 2.10 6.25
CA ALA A 195 -18.36 2.89 6.35
C ALA A 195 -19.58 2.10 6.88
N THR A 196 -19.48 0.78 7.01
CA THR A 196 -20.54 -0.09 7.54
C THR A 196 -20.59 -0.10 9.08
N ALA A 197 -21.65 -0.65 9.67
CA ALA A 197 -21.73 -0.84 11.14
C ALA A 197 -20.61 -1.74 11.68
N SER A 198 -20.26 -2.81 10.95
CA SER A 198 -19.13 -3.68 11.28
C SER A 198 -17.79 -2.94 11.17
N GLY A 199 -17.67 -2.08 10.16
CA GLY A 199 -16.55 -1.17 9.97
C GLY A 199 -16.42 -0.15 11.10
N GLU A 200 -17.52 0.43 11.58
CA GLU A 200 -17.52 1.32 12.74
C GLU A 200 -17.02 0.61 14.01
N LYS A 201 -17.50 -0.61 14.26
CA LYS A 201 -16.99 -1.44 15.35
C LYS A 201 -15.49 -1.70 15.20
N PHE A 202 -15.04 -2.03 13.99
CA PHE A 202 -13.61 -2.24 13.70
C PHE A 202 -12.76 -0.99 13.98
N ARG A 203 -13.23 0.19 13.58
CA ARG A 203 -12.55 1.46 13.90
C ARG A 203 -12.42 1.69 15.41
N LYS A 204 -13.50 1.48 16.16
CA LYS A 204 -13.51 1.62 17.63
C LYS A 204 -12.54 0.63 18.29
N ASP A 205 -12.50 -0.61 17.81
CA ASP A 205 -11.57 -1.63 18.30
C ASP A 205 -10.11 -1.25 18.00
N CYS A 206 -9.82 -0.69 16.82
CA CYS A 206 -8.47 -0.22 16.50
C CYS A 206 -8.03 0.90 17.46
N GLN A 207 -8.92 1.89 17.67
CA GLN A 207 -8.65 3.01 18.58
C GLN A 207 -8.43 2.54 20.03
N SER A 208 -9.25 1.63 20.55
CA SER A 208 -9.14 1.15 21.93
C SER A 208 -7.91 0.25 22.17
N THR A 209 -7.38 -0.38 21.13
CA THR A 209 -6.20 -1.26 21.19
C THR A 209 -4.91 -0.60 20.68
N GLY A 210 -4.97 0.68 20.29
CA GLY A 210 -3.82 1.42 19.77
C GLY A 210 -3.37 1.00 18.36
N LYS A 211 -4.15 0.18 17.65
CA LYS A 211 -3.87 -0.18 16.25
C LYS A 211 -4.08 1.03 15.34
N LYS A 212 -3.19 1.16 14.36
CA LYS A 212 -3.22 2.23 13.38
C LYS A 212 -4.14 1.88 12.21
N LEU A 213 -4.83 2.88 11.68
CA LEU A 213 -5.78 2.69 10.58
C LEU A 213 -5.45 3.63 9.42
N MET A 214 -5.11 3.04 8.28
CA MET A 214 -4.96 3.69 6.99
C MET A 214 -6.17 3.38 6.13
N VAL A 215 -6.57 4.29 5.25
CA VAL A 215 -7.74 4.09 4.40
C VAL A 215 -7.45 4.44 2.95
N TRP A 216 -7.87 3.56 2.04
CA TRP A 216 -7.65 3.69 0.60
C TRP A 216 -8.90 3.31 -0.22
N THR A 217 -8.99 3.68 -1.50
CA THR A 217 -8.36 4.87 -2.08
C THR A 217 -9.36 6.02 -1.97
N VAL A 218 -8.98 7.12 -1.33
CA VAL A 218 -9.92 8.19 -0.97
C VAL A 218 -9.62 9.44 -1.78
N ASN A 219 -10.40 9.67 -2.84
CA ASN A 219 -10.17 10.77 -3.77
C ASN A 219 -11.19 11.93 -3.67
N GLU A 220 -12.34 11.65 -3.06
CA GLU A 220 -13.44 12.62 -2.94
C GLU A 220 -13.38 13.39 -1.62
N PRO A 221 -13.58 14.73 -1.64
CA PRO A 221 -13.52 15.57 -0.43
C PRO A 221 -14.44 15.10 0.70
N ASP A 222 -15.65 14.64 0.37
CA ASP A 222 -16.59 14.14 1.38
C ASP A 222 -16.07 12.86 2.05
N HIS A 223 -15.45 11.96 1.29
CA HIS A 223 -14.82 10.76 1.84
C HIS A 223 -13.58 11.12 2.68
N MET A 224 -12.79 12.12 2.26
CA MET A 224 -11.64 12.61 3.03
C MET A 224 -12.07 13.21 4.38
N ILE A 225 -13.11 14.05 4.38
CA ILE A 225 -13.68 14.63 5.60
C ILE A 225 -14.24 13.54 6.51
N GLU A 226 -14.91 12.54 5.94
CA GLU A 226 -15.44 11.43 6.72
C GLU A 226 -14.33 10.55 7.32
N ALA A 227 -13.28 10.26 6.56
CA ALA A 227 -12.08 9.59 7.07
C ALA A 227 -11.42 10.39 8.21
N ALA A 228 -11.34 11.72 8.08
CA ALA A 228 -10.84 12.58 9.16
C ALA A 228 -11.75 12.55 10.41
N ARG A 229 -13.09 12.53 10.24
CA ARG A 229 -14.05 12.35 11.35
C ARG A 229 -13.86 11.02 12.06
N TRP A 230 -13.50 9.97 11.32
CA TRP A 230 -13.18 8.65 11.88
C TRP A 230 -11.85 8.62 12.64
N SER A 231 -11.05 9.69 12.58
CA SER A 231 -9.72 9.76 13.19
C SER A 231 -8.80 8.65 12.68
N VAL A 232 -8.85 8.34 11.38
CA VAL A 232 -7.86 7.45 10.76
C VAL A 232 -6.48 8.10 10.84
N ASP A 233 -5.43 7.29 10.85
CA ASP A 233 -4.05 7.79 10.91
C ASP A 233 -3.55 8.27 9.54
N VAL A 234 -4.00 7.62 8.44
CA VAL A 234 -3.53 7.93 7.08
C VAL A 234 -4.68 7.89 6.09
N ILE A 235 -4.71 8.87 5.17
CA ILE A 235 -5.50 8.82 3.94
C ILE A 235 -4.55 8.54 2.77
N ILE A 236 -4.82 7.44 2.05
CA ILE A 236 -4.12 7.07 0.83
C ILE A 236 -4.98 7.53 -0.36
N THR A 237 -4.40 8.36 -1.23
CA THR A 237 -5.16 9.09 -2.27
C THR A 237 -4.36 9.26 -3.56
N ASP A 238 -5.06 9.23 -4.71
CA ASP A 238 -4.48 9.54 -6.03
C ASP A 238 -4.23 11.05 -6.21
N VAL A 239 -4.81 11.87 -5.34
CA VAL A 239 -4.82 13.34 -5.41
C VAL A 239 -4.25 13.98 -4.14
N PRO A 240 -2.94 13.81 -3.83
CA PRO A 240 -2.34 14.25 -2.56
C PRO A 240 -2.59 15.73 -2.28
N LYS A 241 -2.34 16.61 -3.26
CA LYS A 241 -2.63 18.04 -3.14
C LYS A 241 -4.07 18.37 -2.71
N LYS A 242 -5.06 17.63 -3.20
CA LYS A 242 -6.48 17.85 -2.84
C LYS A 242 -6.69 17.60 -1.34
N TRP A 243 -6.13 16.52 -0.81
CA TRP A 243 -6.21 16.23 0.63
C TRP A 243 -5.40 17.25 1.44
N LEU A 244 -4.20 17.62 1.02
CA LEU A 244 -3.36 18.58 1.72
C LEU A 244 -4.01 19.97 1.84
N ASP A 245 -4.60 20.46 0.75
CA ASP A 245 -5.33 21.74 0.75
C ASP A 245 -6.56 21.67 1.68
N LEU A 246 -7.29 20.54 1.66
CA LEU A 246 -8.44 20.31 2.53
C LEU A 246 -8.03 20.19 4.01
N ARG A 247 -6.95 19.47 4.30
CA ARG A 247 -6.36 19.30 5.63
C ARG A 247 -5.96 20.65 6.21
N SER A 248 -5.31 21.51 5.43
CA SER A 248 -4.95 22.88 5.81
C SER A 248 -6.18 23.73 6.14
N ALA A 249 -7.24 23.65 5.31
CA ALA A 249 -8.50 24.32 5.60
C ALA A 249 -9.17 23.80 6.89
N MET A 250 -9.11 22.49 7.15
CA MET A 250 -9.64 21.87 8.37
C MET A 250 -8.83 22.25 9.62
N GLN A 251 -7.52 22.45 9.50
CA GLN A 251 -6.68 22.98 10.59
C GLN A 251 -7.06 24.42 10.94
N THR A 252 -7.48 25.20 9.94
CA THR A 252 -7.91 26.60 10.12
C THR A 252 -9.30 26.68 10.74
N ASP A 253 -10.29 25.97 10.18
CA ASP A 253 -11.67 25.96 10.68
C ASP A 253 -12.36 24.62 10.41
N TYR A 254 -12.11 23.66 11.31
CA TYR A 254 -12.65 22.31 11.22
C TYR A 254 -14.18 22.29 11.13
N LYS A 255 -14.88 23.11 11.94
CA LYS A 255 -16.34 23.11 11.99
C LYS A 255 -16.93 23.61 10.67
N LYS A 256 -16.38 24.69 10.11
CA LYS A 256 -16.85 25.25 8.83
C LYS A 256 -16.62 24.30 7.66
N VAL A 257 -15.45 23.67 7.58
CA VAL A 257 -15.15 22.72 6.49
C VAL A 257 -16.04 21.49 6.61
N THR A 258 -16.12 20.89 7.80
CA THR A 258 -16.92 19.67 7.98
C THR A 258 -18.42 19.91 7.91
N ALA A 259 -18.93 21.11 8.20
CA ALA A 259 -20.35 21.44 8.03
C ALA A 259 -20.81 21.44 6.57
N ARG A 260 -19.87 21.58 5.61
CA ARG A 260 -20.17 21.53 4.16
C ARG A 260 -20.29 20.10 3.64
N SER A 261 -19.75 19.14 4.38
CA SER A 261 -19.71 17.74 3.94
C SER A 261 -20.96 17.00 4.34
N SER A 262 -21.52 16.29 3.37
CA SER A 262 -22.71 15.46 3.56
C SER A 262 -22.34 13.97 3.55
N ARG A 263 -22.98 13.19 4.43
CA ARG A 263 -22.90 11.72 4.39
C ARG A 263 -23.87 11.09 3.39
N LEU A 264 -24.51 11.89 2.53
CA LEU A 264 -25.44 11.39 1.51
C LEU A 264 -24.77 10.40 0.55
N PHE A 265 -23.45 10.52 0.31
CA PHE A 265 -22.71 9.57 -0.54
C PHE A 265 -22.88 8.11 -0.10
N LEU A 266 -23.08 7.84 1.19
CA LEU A 266 -23.34 6.49 1.72
C LEU A 266 -24.61 5.86 1.14
N TRP A 267 -25.53 6.68 0.64
CA TRP A 267 -26.85 6.30 0.13
C TRP A 267 -27.04 6.62 -1.34
N THR A 268 -26.22 7.49 -1.93
CA THR A 268 -26.33 7.88 -3.35
C THR A 268 -25.30 7.20 -4.24
N ASP A 269 -24.28 6.58 -3.65
CA ASP A 269 -23.26 5.85 -4.39
C ASP A 269 -23.37 4.35 -4.11
N TRP A 270 -23.57 3.61 -5.20
CA TRP A 270 -23.74 2.16 -5.22
C TRP A 270 -22.53 1.43 -4.63
N GLN A 271 -21.34 2.04 -4.60
CA GLN A 271 -20.15 1.44 -4.01
C GLN A 271 -20.30 1.14 -2.50
N PHE A 272 -21.21 1.84 -1.82
CA PHE A 272 -21.49 1.65 -0.39
C PHE A 272 -22.62 0.64 -0.13
N TYR A 273 -23.26 0.11 -1.16
CA TYR A 273 -24.36 -0.83 -0.99
C TYR A 273 -23.86 -2.22 -0.60
N SER A 274 -24.46 -2.81 0.43
CA SER A 274 -24.03 -4.09 0.99
C SER A 274 -23.90 -5.23 -0.04
N PRO A 275 -24.83 -5.42 -1.00
CA PRO A 275 -24.68 -6.47 -2.03
C PRO A 275 -23.42 -6.27 -2.88
N PHE A 276 -23.11 -5.03 -3.26
CA PHE A 276 -21.92 -4.73 -4.04
C PHE A 276 -20.64 -4.95 -3.22
N GLN A 277 -20.60 -4.46 -1.98
CA GLN A 277 -19.45 -4.70 -1.10
C GLN A 277 -19.21 -6.19 -0.84
N ILE A 278 -20.28 -6.99 -0.68
CA ILE A 278 -20.16 -8.46 -0.52
C ILE A 278 -19.59 -9.09 -1.78
N PHE A 279 -20.07 -8.69 -2.96
CA PHE A 279 -19.58 -9.20 -4.24
C PHE A 279 -18.09 -8.88 -4.44
N GLU A 280 -17.67 -7.61 -4.25
CA GLU A 280 -16.26 -7.22 -4.36
C GLU A 280 -15.38 -8.00 -3.39
N ARG A 281 -15.79 -8.09 -2.12
CA ARG A 281 -15.03 -8.84 -1.12
C ARG A 281 -14.88 -10.31 -1.50
N GLN A 282 -15.94 -10.94 -2.04
CA GLN A 282 -15.88 -12.33 -2.49
C GLN A 282 -14.98 -12.51 -3.71
N ALA A 283 -14.98 -11.57 -4.65
CA ALA A 283 -14.06 -11.56 -5.79
C ALA A 283 -12.61 -11.43 -5.31
N THR A 284 -12.30 -10.43 -4.49
CA THR A 284 -10.97 -10.24 -3.89
C THR A 284 -10.52 -11.48 -3.11
N HIS A 285 -11.40 -12.05 -2.27
CA HIS A 285 -11.09 -13.26 -1.50
C HIS A 285 -10.71 -14.42 -2.43
N ARG A 286 -11.48 -14.66 -3.49
CA ARG A 286 -11.20 -15.70 -4.47
C ARG A 286 -9.88 -15.47 -5.20
N ASP A 287 -9.60 -14.23 -5.62
CA ASP A 287 -8.36 -13.90 -6.32
C ASP A 287 -7.13 -14.10 -5.42
N LEU A 288 -7.24 -13.78 -4.13
CA LEU A 288 -6.20 -14.06 -3.15
C LEU A 288 -6.01 -15.56 -2.91
N GLU A 289 -7.09 -16.34 -2.85
CA GLU A 289 -6.97 -17.80 -2.74
C GLU A 289 -6.33 -18.44 -3.98
N ILE A 290 -6.61 -17.92 -5.18
CA ILE A 290 -5.96 -18.35 -6.42
C ILE A 290 -4.47 -18.01 -6.38
N ALA A 291 -4.11 -16.82 -5.89
CA ALA A 291 -2.73 -16.35 -5.90
C ALA A 291 -1.85 -17.01 -4.82
N ALA A 292 -2.38 -17.19 -3.61
CA ALA A 292 -1.58 -17.55 -2.42
C ALA A 292 -2.10 -18.79 -1.67
N GLY A 293 -3.10 -19.48 -2.22
CA GLY A 293 -3.73 -20.65 -1.61
C GLY A 293 -4.88 -20.30 -0.65
N PRO A 294 -5.67 -21.30 -0.22
CA PRO A 294 -6.87 -21.04 0.59
C PRO A 294 -6.52 -20.52 1.99
N PHE A 295 -7.23 -19.50 2.47
CA PHE A 295 -7.02 -18.93 3.81
C PHE A 295 -7.21 -19.97 4.92
N SER A 296 -8.08 -20.95 4.71
CA SER A 296 -8.37 -22.03 5.67
C SER A 296 -7.19 -22.99 5.88
N ALA A 297 -6.25 -23.08 4.92
CA ALA A 297 -5.07 -23.92 5.03
C ALA A 297 -3.90 -23.23 5.73
N VAL A 298 -4.01 -21.95 6.06
CA VAL A 298 -2.94 -21.19 6.70
C VAL A 298 -2.90 -21.53 8.19
N ASP A 299 -1.84 -22.25 8.59
CA ASP A 299 -1.52 -22.50 9.98
C ASP A 299 -0.62 -21.38 10.53
N MET A 300 -1.20 -20.53 11.36
CA MET A 300 -0.49 -19.40 12.00
C MET A 300 0.45 -19.85 13.14
N SER A 301 0.46 -21.13 13.52
CA SER A 301 1.34 -21.67 14.57
C SER A 301 2.72 -22.10 14.07
N VAL A 302 2.91 -22.21 12.76
CA VAL A 302 4.16 -22.67 12.14
C VAL A 302 5.02 -21.46 11.77
N SER A 303 6.19 -21.33 12.41
CA SER A 303 7.21 -20.36 12.00
C SER A 303 7.75 -20.74 10.62
N ALA A 304 7.96 -19.76 9.73
CA ALA A 304 8.65 -20.00 8.47
C ALA A 304 10.00 -20.68 8.73
N PRO A 305 10.42 -21.66 7.91
CA PRO A 305 11.77 -22.18 7.99
C PRO A 305 12.74 -21.00 7.83
N LEU A 306 13.65 -20.84 8.79
CA LEU A 306 14.77 -19.91 8.66
C LEU A 306 15.44 -20.21 7.32
N VAL A 307 15.40 -19.26 6.37
CA VAL A 307 16.22 -19.37 5.17
C VAL A 307 17.65 -19.29 5.68
N GLY A 308 18.30 -20.44 5.72
CA GLY A 308 19.61 -20.60 6.32
C GLY A 308 20.58 -19.56 5.79
N ALA A 309 21.37 -19.01 6.72
CA ALA A 309 22.66 -18.43 6.39
C ALA A 309 23.53 -19.53 5.77
N THR A 310 23.39 -19.76 4.47
CA THR A 310 24.35 -20.53 3.71
C THR A 310 25.49 -19.57 3.35
N GLU A 311 26.48 -19.57 4.25
CA GLU A 311 27.93 -19.62 4.01
C GLU A 311 28.57 -18.63 3.03
N ALA A 312 29.43 -17.79 3.63
CA ALA A 312 30.72 -17.25 3.17
C ALA A 312 30.80 -16.53 1.81
#